data_AF-A0A926JC84-F1
#
_entry.id   AF-A0A926JC84-F1
#
_cell.length_a   1.000
_cell.length_b   1.000
_cell.length_c   1.000
_cell.angle_alpha   90.00
_cell.angle_beta   90.00
_cell.angle_gamma   90.00
#
_symmetry.space_group_name_H-M   'P 1'
#
loop_
_entity.id
_entity.type
_entity.pdbx_description
1 polymer ?
#
loop_
_entity_poly.entity_id
_entity_poly.type
_entity_poly.pdbx_seq_one_letter_code
_entity_poly.pdbx_strand_id
1 'polypeptide(L)'
;MTMVEIQVPEDRLDITALGVSFADLPVASASVALVRGFGGDLDELRETLRECFADDASWCRVGNAVHTVTDGDAEVRLMPRSDVPTWHADYFQAGWGSREGARIPPESRLQYARYVNRRYKARESCLQGEDLRAVAAKDGAGGVDKLVRHHRAQLAEWYDALDVLLYSVQTGPDLPGWATSVAKEELLDWHRTREYLTSAVLEYHHGSETEPRPETVFGNLCFHFSAGSVELVPGL
;
A
#
# COMPACT_ATOMS: atom_id res chain seq x y z
N MET A 1 14.36 8.19 31.39
CA MET A 1 14.40 9.17 30.28
C MET A 1 14.31 8.36 29.01
N THR A 2 13.15 8.37 28.37
CA THR A 2 12.81 7.45 27.28
C THR A 2 13.45 7.95 25.99
N MET A 3 14.42 7.22 25.46
CA MET A 3 14.91 7.44 24.09
C MET A 3 13.81 6.98 23.14
N VAL A 4 13.13 7.93 22.53
CA VAL A 4 12.34 7.68 21.33
C VAL A 4 13.34 7.66 20.18
N GLU A 5 13.75 6.47 19.76
CA GLU A 5 14.41 6.29 18.46
C GLU A 5 13.42 6.66 17.37
N ILE A 6 13.49 7.90 16.88
CA ILE A 6 12.89 8.26 15.61
C ILE A 6 13.80 7.66 14.55
N GLN A 7 13.51 6.43 14.12
CA GLN A 7 14.12 5.84 12.93
C GLN A 7 13.86 6.78 11.74
N VAL A 8 14.88 7.51 11.32
CA VAL A 8 14.93 8.12 9.99
C VAL A 8 15.25 6.97 9.03
N PRO A 9 14.38 6.59 8.07
CA PRO A 9 14.66 5.46 7.19
C PRO A 9 15.78 5.83 6.20
N GLU A 10 16.63 4.86 5.87
CA GLU A 10 17.73 4.89 4.89
C GLU A 10 17.26 5.15 3.42
N ASP A 11 16.02 5.58 3.19
CA ASP A 11 15.34 5.61 1.88
C ASP A 11 15.10 7.03 1.32
N ARG A 12 15.90 8.03 1.72
CA ARG A 12 15.73 9.42 1.28
C ARG A 12 16.84 9.87 0.36
N LEU A 13 16.47 10.39 -0.81
CA LEU A 13 17.38 11.00 -1.77
C LEU A 13 17.23 12.51 -1.73
N ASP A 14 18.36 13.23 -1.73
CA ASP A 14 18.36 14.70 -1.90
C ASP A 14 18.03 15.04 -3.36
N ILE A 15 16.98 15.84 -3.55
CA ILE A 15 16.52 16.30 -4.86
C ILE A 15 16.46 17.83 -4.94
N THR A 16 17.16 18.54 -4.04
CA THR A 16 17.18 20.00 -3.98
C THR A 16 17.59 20.63 -5.33
N ALA A 17 18.46 19.95 -6.09
CA ALA A 17 18.90 20.38 -7.42
C ALA A 17 17.77 20.52 -8.46
N LEU A 18 16.60 19.90 -8.24
CA LEU A 18 15.45 20.01 -9.15
C LEU A 18 14.78 21.39 -9.09
N GLY A 19 15.00 22.16 -8.02
CA GLY A 19 14.44 23.51 -7.89
C GLY A 19 12.90 23.52 -7.91
N VAL A 20 12.27 22.54 -7.26
CA VAL A 20 10.82 22.45 -7.09
C VAL A 20 10.45 22.97 -5.71
N SER A 21 9.38 23.76 -5.62
CA SER A 21 8.86 24.32 -4.38
C SER A 21 7.35 24.20 -4.29
N PHE A 22 6.83 24.06 -3.08
CA PHE A 22 5.40 24.09 -2.78
C PHE A 22 5.14 24.98 -1.57
N ALA A 23 4.19 25.91 -1.68
CA ALA A 23 3.88 26.90 -0.64
C ALA A 23 5.13 27.60 -0.09
N ASP A 24 5.96 28.13 -1.00
CA ASP A 24 7.22 28.86 -0.72
C ASP A 24 8.32 28.05 -0.01
N LEU A 25 8.15 26.73 0.13
CA LEU A 25 9.17 25.85 0.71
C LEU A 25 9.71 24.88 -0.35
N PRO A 26 11.02 24.57 -0.32
CA PRO A 26 11.61 23.67 -1.31
C PRO A 26 11.18 22.21 -1.06
N VAL A 27 10.99 21.47 -2.15
CA VAL A 27 10.92 20.01 -2.14
C VAL A 27 12.36 19.49 -2.17
N ALA A 28 12.92 19.23 -0.98
CA ALA A 28 14.35 18.98 -0.82
C ALA A 28 14.71 17.49 -0.88
N SER A 29 13.74 16.60 -0.71
CA SER A 29 14.02 15.16 -0.70
C SER A 29 12.88 14.34 -1.29
N ALA A 30 13.21 13.16 -1.79
CA ALA A 30 12.25 12.17 -2.29
C ALA A 30 12.55 10.77 -1.76
N SER A 31 11.55 9.88 -1.73
CA SER A 31 11.78 8.48 -1.44
C SER A 31 12.48 7.77 -2.61
N VAL A 32 13.28 6.75 -2.33
CA VAL A 32 13.93 5.94 -3.38
C VAL A 32 12.90 5.30 -4.32
N ALA A 33 11.76 4.86 -3.79
CA ALA A 33 10.68 4.29 -4.59
C ALA A 33 10.11 5.29 -5.59
N LEU A 34 9.92 6.55 -5.18
CA LEU A 34 9.47 7.61 -6.07
C LEU A 34 10.46 7.82 -7.22
N VAL A 35 11.74 8.04 -6.91
CA VAL A 35 12.78 8.28 -7.94
C VAL A 35 12.93 7.08 -8.90
N ARG A 36 12.83 5.85 -8.39
CA ARG A 36 12.85 4.63 -9.22
C ARG A 36 11.63 4.50 -10.12
N GLY A 37 10.46 4.97 -9.69
CA GLY A 37 9.23 4.96 -10.49
C GLY A 37 9.36 5.74 -11.80
N PHE A 38 10.18 6.78 -11.81
CA PHE A 38 10.53 7.56 -13.00
C PHE A 38 11.75 7.01 -13.75
N GLY A 39 12.18 5.77 -13.48
CA GLY A 39 13.35 5.16 -14.14
C GLY A 39 14.67 5.90 -13.88
N GLY A 40 14.71 6.80 -12.89
CA GLY A 40 15.85 7.70 -12.66
C GLY A 40 15.84 8.96 -13.52
N ASP A 41 14.79 9.21 -14.32
CA ASP A 41 14.59 10.47 -15.03
C ASP A 41 14.17 11.57 -14.04
N LEU A 42 15.15 12.35 -13.62
CA LEU A 42 14.96 13.43 -12.66
C LEU A 42 14.28 14.67 -13.28
N ASP A 43 14.35 14.83 -14.60
CA ASP A 43 13.69 15.93 -15.30
C ASP A 43 12.19 15.63 -15.41
N GLU A 44 11.81 14.39 -15.73
CA GLU A 44 10.41 13.95 -15.70
C GLU A 44 9.81 14.07 -14.29
N LEU A 45 10.54 13.64 -13.25
CA LEU A 45 10.11 13.80 -11.86
C LEU A 45 9.92 15.29 -11.50
N ARG A 46 10.84 16.15 -11.93
CA ARG A 46 10.79 17.60 -11.69
C ARG A 46 9.54 18.22 -12.30
N GLU A 47 9.25 17.93 -13.57
CA GLU A 47 8.08 18.49 -14.25
C GLU A 47 6.78 17.91 -13.67
N THR A 48 6.73 16.61 -13.38
CA THR A 48 5.57 15.99 -12.71
C THR A 48 5.26 16.64 -11.36
N LEU A 49 6.28 16.87 -10.52
CA LEU A 49 6.09 17.53 -9.23
C LEU A 49 5.59 18.98 -9.37
N ARG A 50 5.98 19.69 -10.43
CA ARG A 50 5.48 21.05 -10.68
C ARG A 50 4.04 21.05 -11.14
N GLU A 51 3.72 20.19 -12.09
CA GLU A 51 2.39 20.11 -12.67
C GLU A 51 1.37 19.64 -11.64
N CYS A 52 1.67 18.60 -10.86
CA CYS A 52 0.70 18.03 -9.93
C CYS A 52 0.42 18.91 -8.68
N PHE A 53 1.30 19.86 -8.38
CA PHE A 53 1.16 20.76 -7.22
C PHE A 53 1.03 22.23 -7.60
N ALA A 54 0.70 22.52 -8.87
CA ALA A 54 0.34 23.86 -9.31
C ALA A 54 -1.00 24.34 -8.69
N ASP A 55 -1.27 25.65 -8.76
CA ASP A 55 -2.45 26.26 -8.15
C ASP A 55 -3.77 25.76 -8.77
N ASP A 56 -3.76 25.38 -10.05
CA ASP A 56 -4.90 24.84 -10.81
C ASP A 56 -4.93 23.30 -10.85
N ALA A 57 -3.95 22.64 -10.24
CA ALA A 57 -3.86 21.20 -10.20
C ALA A 57 -4.81 20.57 -9.17
N SER A 58 -5.14 19.29 -9.38
CA SER A 58 -5.99 18.53 -8.47
C SER A 58 -5.15 17.93 -7.34
N TRP A 59 -5.13 18.59 -6.19
CA TRP A 59 -4.51 18.08 -4.97
C TRP A 59 -5.40 18.37 -3.74
N CYS A 60 -5.15 17.64 -2.66
CA CYS A 60 -5.84 17.87 -1.38
C CYS A 60 -4.87 17.88 -0.20
N ARG A 61 -5.25 18.60 0.85
CA ARG A 61 -4.51 18.60 2.13
C ARG A 61 -5.10 17.57 3.07
N VAL A 62 -4.24 16.74 3.65
CA VAL A 62 -4.61 15.71 4.65
C VAL A 62 -3.67 15.86 5.85
N GLY A 63 -4.19 16.41 6.94
CA GLY A 63 -3.35 16.86 8.05
C GLY A 63 -2.33 17.90 7.57
N ASN A 64 -1.05 17.62 7.79
CA ASN A 64 0.04 18.51 7.35
C ASN A 64 0.64 18.13 5.99
N ALA A 65 0.20 17.01 5.39
CA ALA A 65 0.66 16.56 4.09
C ALA A 65 -0.27 17.09 2.98
N VAL A 66 0.27 17.18 1.76
CA VAL A 66 -0.51 17.41 0.54
C VAL A 66 -0.35 16.24 -0.39
N HIS A 67 -1.43 15.88 -1.07
CA HIS A 67 -1.55 14.68 -1.89
C HIS A 67 -2.10 15.07 -3.25
N THR A 68 -1.48 14.60 -4.32
CA THR A 68 -2.08 14.66 -5.65
C THR A 68 -3.34 13.81 -5.67
N VAL A 69 -4.34 14.22 -6.45
CA VAL A 69 -5.55 13.45 -6.68
C VAL A 69 -5.53 12.99 -8.14
N THR A 70 -5.28 11.71 -8.34
CA THR A 70 -5.20 11.08 -9.68
C THR A 70 -6.22 9.96 -9.81
N ASP A 71 -6.68 9.71 -11.04
CA ASP A 71 -7.57 8.57 -11.34
C ASP A 71 -6.86 7.20 -11.23
N GLY A 72 -5.54 7.19 -11.02
CA GLY A 72 -4.71 5.99 -10.85
C GLY A 72 -4.24 5.75 -9.41
N ASP A 73 -3.60 4.60 -9.20
CA ASP A 73 -3.23 4.07 -7.88
C ASP A 73 -1.95 4.65 -7.28
N ALA A 74 -1.20 5.47 -8.04
CA ALA A 74 0.09 6.01 -7.62
C ALA A 74 0.02 7.53 -7.50
N GLU A 75 -0.34 8.02 -6.33
CA GLU A 75 -0.34 9.45 -6.01
C GLU A 75 1.03 9.87 -5.50
N VAL A 76 1.37 11.14 -5.68
CA VAL A 76 2.52 11.75 -5.02
C VAL A 76 2.04 12.51 -3.79
N ARG A 77 2.78 12.38 -2.70
CA ARG A 77 2.53 13.10 -1.46
C ARG A 77 3.74 13.95 -1.10
N LEU A 78 3.50 15.18 -0.68
CA LEU A 78 4.50 16.01 -0.01
C LEU A 78 4.22 16.01 1.50
N MET A 79 5.20 15.56 2.27
CA MET A 79 5.20 15.60 3.73
C MET A 79 6.17 16.66 4.23
N PRO A 80 5.79 17.48 5.22
CA PRO A 80 6.72 18.44 5.80
C PRO A 80 7.75 17.68 6.61
N ARG A 81 9.01 18.07 6.48
CA ARG A 81 10.09 17.55 7.31
C ARG A 81 10.04 18.19 8.70
N SER A 82 10.21 17.37 9.74
CA SER A 82 10.12 17.84 11.13
C SER A 82 11.36 18.58 11.60
N ASP A 83 12.48 18.38 10.93
CA ASP A 83 13.81 18.91 11.25
C ASP A 83 14.14 20.22 10.51
N VAL A 84 13.59 20.40 9.31
CA VAL A 84 13.85 21.56 8.44
C VAL A 84 12.58 21.97 7.69
N PRO A 85 12.36 23.27 7.41
CA PRO A 85 11.19 23.77 6.70
C PRO A 85 11.27 23.44 5.21
N THR A 86 11.17 22.16 4.88
CA THR A 86 11.27 21.62 3.53
C THR A 86 10.29 20.47 3.37
N TRP A 87 9.95 20.15 2.13
CA TRP A 87 9.09 19.02 1.80
C TRP A 87 9.90 17.76 1.46
N HIS A 88 9.30 16.62 1.77
CA HIS A 88 9.70 15.30 1.31
C HIS A 88 8.61 14.72 0.39
N ALA A 89 8.99 14.29 -0.80
CA ALA A 89 8.10 13.66 -1.77
C ALA A 89 8.16 12.13 -1.68
N ASP A 90 7.00 11.46 -1.62
CA ASP A 90 6.91 10.00 -1.73
C ASP A 90 5.68 9.56 -2.54
N TYR A 91 5.65 8.28 -2.89
CA TYR A 91 4.42 7.66 -3.39
C TYR A 91 3.45 7.42 -2.25
N PHE A 92 2.17 7.61 -2.55
CA PHE A 92 1.07 7.35 -1.66
C PHE A 92 -0.08 6.71 -2.41
N GLN A 93 -0.64 5.63 -1.87
CA GLN A 93 -1.62 4.80 -2.57
C GLN A 93 -2.96 4.83 -1.83
N ALA A 94 -3.54 6.02 -1.66
CA ALA A 94 -4.89 6.14 -1.11
C ALA A 94 -5.97 6.10 -2.19
N GLY A 95 -5.63 6.39 -3.45
CA GLY A 95 -6.58 6.41 -4.56
C GLY A 95 -7.69 7.44 -4.33
N TRP A 96 -7.36 8.66 -3.88
CA TRP A 96 -8.30 9.75 -3.64
C TRP A 96 -9.17 10.07 -4.85
N GLY A 97 -8.65 9.90 -6.07
CA GLY A 97 -9.41 10.06 -7.32
C GLY A 97 -10.29 8.86 -7.68
N SER A 98 -10.11 7.71 -7.02
CA SER A 98 -10.94 6.54 -7.23
C SER A 98 -12.37 6.76 -6.74
N ARG A 99 -13.29 5.90 -7.20
CA ARG A 99 -14.70 5.92 -6.77
C ARG A 99 -14.82 5.80 -5.24
N GLU A 100 -13.96 4.99 -4.64
CA GLU A 100 -13.91 4.71 -3.21
C GLU A 100 -13.26 5.87 -2.46
N GLY A 101 -12.11 6.38 -2.93
CA GLY A 101 -11.41 7.51 -2.32
C GLY A 101 -12.23 8.79 -2.32
N ALA A 102 -12.97 9.06 -3.40
CA ALA A 102 -13.86 10.22 -3.51
C ALA A 102 -15.03 10.21 -2.51
N ARG A 103 -15.41 9.03 -2.00
CA ARG A 103 -16.46 8.87 -0.96
C ARG A 103 -15.94 9.11 0.46
N ILE A 104 -14.63 9.20 0.66
CA ILE A 104 -14.04 9.42 1.98
C ILE A 104 -14.18 10.91 2.35
N PRO A 105 -14.94 11.23 3.40
CA PRO A 105 -15.20 12.62 3.75
C PRO A 105 -13.93 13.28 4.32
N PRO A 106 -13.74 14.60 4.12
CA PRO A 106 -12.52 15.31 4.50
C PRO A 106 -12.04 15.07 5.94
N GLU A 107 -12.97 15.01 6.89
CA GLU A 107 -12.70 14.79 8.31
C GLU A 107 -12.15 13.39 8.64
N SER A 108 -12.36 12.41 7.75
CA SER A 108 -11.86 11.03 7.90
C SER A 108 -10.57 10.76 7.13
N ARG A 109 -10.15 11.67 6.24
CA ARG A 109 -9.00 11.45 5.36
C ARG A 109 -7.69 11.25 6.12
N LEU A 110 -7.52 11.88 7.28
CA LEU A 110 -6.31 11.72 8.09
C LEU A 110 -6.20 10.30 8.67
N GLN A 111 -7.32 9.76 9.15
CA GLN A 111 -7.42 8.42 9.71
C GLN A 111 -7.18 7.39 8.61
N TYR A 112 -7.82 7.57 7.45
CA TYR A 112 -7.57 6.73 6.28
C TYR A 112 -6.12 6.81 5.80
N ALA A 113 -5.52 8.00 5.77
CA ALA A 113 -4.14 8.14 5.34
C ALA A 113 -3.14 7.46 6.30
N ARG A 114 -3.43 7.46 7.60
CA ARG A 114 -2.67 6.70 8.60
C ARG A 114 -2.81 5.20 8.39
N TYR A 115 -4.01 4.74 8.04
CA TYR A 115 -4.24 3.35 7.66
C TYR A 115 -3.40 2.95 6.45
N VAL A 116 -3.49 3.69 5.34
CA VAL A 116 -2.73 3.43 4.10
C VAL A 116 -1.23 3.35 4.38
N ASN A 117 -0.68 4.26 5.20
CA ASN A 117 0.73 4.21 5.59
C ASN A 117 1.12 2.94 6.36
N ARG A 118 0.25 2.45 7.25
CA ARG A 118 0.50 1.21 7.99
C ARG A 118 0.35 -0.01 7.08
N ARG A 119 -0.71 -0.04 6.27
CA ARG A 119 -0.97 -1.08 5.27
C ARG A 119 0.20 -1.22 4.30
N TYR A 120 0.72 -0.13 3.75
CA TYR A 120 1.82 -0.15 2.79
C TYR A 120 3.09 -0.78 3.37
N LYS A 121 3.40 -0.53 4.65
CA LYS A 121 4.55 -1.17 5.33
C LYS A 121 4.35 -2.67 5.56
N ALA A 122 3.11 -3.11 5.70
CA ALA A 122 2.77 -4.50 5.98
C ALA A 122 2.56 -5.33 4.69
N ARG A 123 2.23 -4.71 3.56
CA ARG A 123 1.84 -5.44 2.35
C ARG A 123 3.04 -5.87 1.52
N GLU A 124 3.32 -7.17 1.54
CA GLU A 124 4.20 -7.84 0.57
C GLU A 124 3.40 -8.60 -0.50
N SER A 125 4.09 -9.01 -1.56
CA SER A 125 3.53 -9.81 -2.65
C SER A 125 3.04 -11.19 -2.15
N CYS A 126 2.07 -11.77 -2.85
CA CYS A 126 1.61 -13.13 -2.53
C CYS A 126 2.74 -14.14 -2.78
N LEU A 127 3.15 -14.87 -1.74
CA LEU A 127 4.13 -15.95 -1.87
C LEU A 127 3.58 -17.12 -2.68
N GLN A 128 4.48 -17.76 -3.41
CA GLN A 128 4.29 -19.02 -4.09
C GLN A 128 5.19 -20.11 -3.49
N GLY A 129 4.90 -21.38 -3.76
CA GLY A 129 5.76 -22.47 -3.28
C GLY A 129 7.16 -22.44 -3.90
N GLU A 130 7.33 -21.83 -5.07
CA GLU A 130 8.65 -21.57 -5.67
C GLU A 130 9.49 -20.57 -4.86
N ASP A 131 8.89 -19.53 -4.30
CA ASP A 131 9.58 -18.56 -3.44
C ASP A 131 10.14 -19.25 -2.19
N LEU A 132 9.33 -20.11 -1.57
CA LEU A 132 9.75 -20.88 -0.41
C LEU A 132 10.86 -21.87 -0.75
N ARG A 133 10.80 -22.51 -1.93
CA ARG A 133 11.87 -23.38 -2.42
C ARG A 133 13.16 -22.61 -2.70
N ALA A 134 13.08 -21.41 -3.26
CA ALA A 134 14.23 -20.55 -3.50
C ALA A 134 14.91 -20.12 -2.19
N VAL A 135 14.12 -19.74 -1.18
CA VAL A 135 14.64 -19.45 0.17
C VAL A 135 15.22 -20.70 0.83
N ALA A 136 14.56 -21.85 0.71
CA ALA A 136 15.09 -23.11 1.24
C ALA A 136 16.44 -23.48 0.62
N ALA A 137 16.62 -23.27 -0.69
CA ALA A 137 17.88 -23.52 -1.38
C ALA A 137 19.02 -22.62 -0.88
N LYS A 138 18.71 -21.39 -0.45
CA LYS A 138 19.69 -20.40 0.02
C LYS A 138 19.99 -20.52 1.51
N ASP A 139 18.94 -20.57 2.33
CA ASP A 139 19.00 -20.37 3.79
C ASP A 139 18.45 -21.59 4.57
N GLY A 140 18.09 -22.66 3.87
CA GLY A 140 17.53 -23.89 4.46
C GLY A 140 16.15 -23.70 5.06
N ALA A 141 15.70 -24.71 5.82
CA ALA A 141 14.39 -24.71 6.47
C ALA A 141 14.19 -23.54 7.46
N GLY A 142 15.28 -23.06 8.09
CA GLY A 142 15.24 -21.90 8.98
C GLY A 142 14.91 -20.60 8.25
N GLY A 143 15.39 -20.42 7.01
CA GLY A 143 15.02 -19.30 6.16
C GLY A 143 13.54 -19.31 5.80
N VAL A 144 13.01 -20.49 5.47
CA VAL A 144 11.57 -20.67 5.17
C VAL A 144 10.69 -20.32 6.37
N ASP A 145 10.99 -20.85 7.56
CA ASP A 145 10.24 -20.52 8.78
C ASP A 145 10.27 -19.01 9.08
N LYS A 146 11.44 -18.37 8.91
CA LYS A 146 11.58 -16.92 9.09
C LYS A 146 10.70 -16.14 8.09
N LEU A 147 10.71 -16.51 6.81
CA LEU A 147 9.90 -15.86 5.79
C LEU A 147 8.40 -16.02 6.04
N VAL A 148 7.96 -17.24 6.39
CA VAL A 148 6.55 -17.52 6.70
C VAL A 148 6.10 -16.74 7.94
N ARG A 149 6.91 -16.70 9.01
CA ARG A 149 6.59 -15.90 10.21
C ARG A 149 6.50 -14.41 9.91
N HIS A 150 7.40 -13.90 9.06
CA HIS A 150 7.37 -12.51 8.60
C HIS A 150 6.04 -12.19 7.90
N HIS A 151 5.64 -13.00 6.93
CA HIS A 151 4.36 -12.81 6.22
C HIS A 151 3.13 -12.96 7.14
N ARG A 152 3.19 -13.87 8.13
CA ARG A 152 2.12 -13.98 9.13
C ARG A 152 2.03 -12.74 10.02
N ALA A 153 3.16 -12.18 10.44
CA ALA A 153 3.20 -10.96 11.24
C ALA A 153 2.64 -9.78 10.43
N GLN A 154 2.99 -9.67 9.16
CA GLN A 154 2.47 -8.67 8.23
C GLN A 154 0.94 -8.75 8.05
N LEU A 155 0.39 -9.96 7.89
CA LEU A 155 -1.06 -10.15 7.84
C LEU A 155 -1.72 -9.68 9.16
N ALA A 156 -1.13 -9.96 10.31
CA ALA A 156 -1.64 -9.47 11.58
C ALA A 156 -1.59 -7.93 11.66
N GLU A 157 -0.47 -7.31 11.25
CA GLU A 157 -0.31 -5.85 11.23
C GLU A 157 -1.30 -5.16 10.29
N TRP A 158 -1.60 -5.75 9.12
CA TRP A 158 -2.62 -5.25 8.21
C TRP A 158 -4.01 -5.31 8.85
N TYR A 159 -4.36 -6.44 9.46
CA TYR A 159 -5.65 -6.58 10.16
C TYR A 159 -5.79 -5.54 11.28
N ASP A 160 -4.77 -5.40 12.13
CA ASP A 160 -4.75 -4.43 13.22
C ASP A 160 -4.83 -2.99 12.71
N ALA A 161 -4.16 -2.68 11.60
CA ALA A 161 -4.27 -1.36 10.97
C ALA A 161 -5.70 -1.06 10.49
N LEU A 162 -6.37 -2.06 9.91
CA LEU A 162 -7.76 -1.93 9.47
C LEU A 162 -8.70 -1.78 10.66
N ASP A 163 -8.53 -2.59 11.71
CA ASP A 163 -9.34 -2.50 12.93
C ASP A 163 -9.22 -1.11 13.59
N VAL A 164 -8.00 -0.57 13.69
CA VAL A 164 -7.78 0.80 14.18
C VAL A 164 -8.47 1.85 13.31
N LEU A 165 -8.46 1.69 11.98
CA LEU A 165 -9.21 2.60 11.09
C LEU A 165 -10.70 2.55 11.41
N LEU A 166 -11.29 1.35 11.38
CA LEU A 166 -12.74 1.17 11.55
C LEU A 166 -13.19 1.69 12.92
N TYR A 167 -12.45 1.38 13.98
CA TYR A 167 -12.69 1.93 15.31
C TYR A 167 -12.62 3.46 15.34
N SER A 168 -11.64 4.06 14.66
CA SER A 168 -11.43 5.51 14.68
C SER A 168 -12.51 6.32 13.95
N VAL A 169 -13.25 5.69 13.03
CA VAL A 169 -14.29 6.34 12.22
C VAL A 169 -15.71 5.91 12.60
N GLN A 170 -15.84 4.95 13.52
CA GLN A 170 -17.11 4.53 14.07
C GLN A 170 -17.63 5.58 15.06
N THR A 171 -18.59 6.39 14.63
CA THR A 171 -19.22 7.44 15.44
C THR A 171 -20.62 7.06 15.95
N GLY A 172 -21.15 5.91 15.51
CA GLY A 172 -22.48 5.41 15.86
C GLY A 172 -22.54 3.87 15.86
N PRO A 173 -23.74 3.28 15.94
CA PRO A 173 -23.91 1.83 15.97
C PRO A 173 -23.41 1.15 14.67
N ASP A 174 -23.55 1.83 13.54
CA ASP A 174 -23.13 1.35 12.22
C ASP A 174 -21.88 2.08 11.72
N LEU A 175 -21.08 1.38 10.91
CA LEU A 175 -19.96 1.98 10.21
C LEU A 175 -20.45 2.89 9.07
N PRO A 176 -19.74 4.00 8.76
CA PRO A 176 -19.98 4.76 7.55
C PRO A 176 -19.93 3.87 6.29
N GLY A 177 -20.74 4.19 5.28
CA GLY A 177 -20.81 3.39 4.05
C GLY A 177 -19.47 3.25 3.34
N TRP A 178 -18.66 4.31 3.29
CA TRP A 178 -17.31 4.28 2.72
C TRP A 178 -16.38 3.32 3.50
N ALA A 179 -16.44 3.35 4.84
CA ALA A 179 -15.61 2.52 5.70
C ALA A 179 -16.01 1.04 5.58
N THR A 180 -17.30 0.77 5.37
CA THR A 180 -17.82 -0.57 5.11
C THR A 180 -17.32 -1.11 3.76
N SER A 181 -17.31 -0.29 2.72
CA SER A 181 -16.76 -0.66 1.41
C SER A 181 -15.26 -0.98 1.50
N VAL A 182 -14.47 -0.08 2.11
CA VAL A 182 -13.04 -0.30 2.36
C VAL A 182 -12.83 -1.59 3.15
N ALA A 183 -13.55 -1.81 4.25
CA ALA A 183 -13.41 -3.03 5.06
C ALA A 183 -13.64 -4.29 4.24
N LYS A 184 -14.65 -4.31 3.36
CA LYS A 184 -14.94 -5.47 2.51
C LYS A 184 -13.81 -5.76 1.54
N GLU A 185 -13.34 -4.75 0.81
CA GLU A 185 -12.26 -4.90 -0.17
C GLU A 185 -10.96 -5.33 0.52
N GLU A 186 -10.61 -4.69 1.64
CA GLU A 186 -9.41 -5.02 2.40
C GLU A 186 -9.45 -6.42 3.01
N LEU A 187 -10.61 -6.86 3.53
CA LEU A 187 -10.75 -8.22 4.06
C LEU A 187 -10.68 -9.27 2.96
N LEU A 188 -11.24 -9.01 1.77
CA LEU A 188 -11.10 -9.91 0.62
C LEU A 188 -9.63 -10.06 0.21
N ASP A 189 -8.93 -8.93 0.09
CA ASP A 189 -7.51 -8.87 -0.26
C ASP A 189 -6.62 -9.53 0.82
N TRP A 190 -6.95 -9.34 2.09
CA TRP A 190 -6.28 -9.97 3.23
C TRP A 190 -6.49 -11.48 3.24
N HIS A 191 -7.74 -11.93 3.09
CA HIS A 191 -8.08 -13.35 3.01
C HIS A 191 -7.36 -14.03 1.85
N ARG A 192 -7.36 -13.40 0.67
CA ARG A 192 -6.60 -13.88 -0.49
C ARG A 192 -5.12 -14.06 -0.12
N THR A 193 -4.49 -13.03 0.43
CA THR A 193 -3.05 -13.08 0.78
C THR A 193 -2.75 -14.20 1.79
N ARG A 194 -3.64 -14.41 2.77
CA ARG A 194 -3.55 -15.53 3.73
C ARG A 194 -3.68 -16.91 3.06
N GLU A 195 -4.60 -17.06 2.12
CA GLU A 195 -4.79 -18.32 1.39
C GLU A 195 -3.59 -18.63 0.48
N TYR A 196 -2.99 -17.62 -0.16
CA TYR A 196 -1.76 -17.77 -0.93
C TYR A 196 -0.60 -18.22 -0.04
N LEU A 197 -0.42 -17.61 1.13
CA LEU A 197 0.59 -18.04 2.09
C LEU A 197 0.38 -19.51 2.51
N THR A 198 -0.85 -19.90 2.80
CA THR A 198 -1.19 -21.28 3.19
C THR A 198 -0.89 -22.26 2.05
N SER A 199 -1.28 -21.89 0.83
CA SER A 199 -1.05 -22.68 -0.38
C SER A 199 0.43 -22.82 -0.73
N ALA A 200 1.22 -21.75 -0.54
CA ALA A 200 2.67 -21.77 -0.74
C ALA A 200 3.35 -22.73 0.23
N VAL A 201 2.94 -22.72 1.50
CA VAL A 201 3.44 -23.65 2.53
C VAL A 201 3.08 -25.10 2.18
N LEU A 202 1.84 -25.36 1.76
CA LEU A 202 1.41 -26.68 1.31
C LEU A 202 2.24 -27.16 0.11
N GLU A 203 2.39 -26.32 -0.91
CA GLU A 203 3.19 -26.62 -2.10
C GLU A 203 4.66 -26.90 -1.76
N TYR A 204 5.24 -26.12 -0.86
CA TYR A 204 6.61 -26.31 -0.41
C TYR A 204 6.82 -27.67 0.27
N HIS A 205 5.87 -28.10 1.11
CA HIS A 205 6.00 -29.35 1.87
C HIS A 205 5.58 -30.60 1.11
N HIS A 206 4.60 -30.48 0.21
CA HIS A 206 3.96 -31.62 -0.45
C HIS A 206 4.15 -31.65 -1.97
N GLY A 207 4.84 -30.65 -2.53
CA GLY A 207 5.01 -30.46 -3.97
C GLY A 207 3.83 -29.68 -4.57
N SER A 208 3.97 -29.26 -5.83
CA SER A 208 2.86 -28.65 -6.56
C SER A 208 1.80 -29.71 -6.83
N GLU A 209 0.84 -29.83 -5.92
CA GLU A 209 -0.34 -30.62 -6.21
C GLU A 209 -1.07 -29.99 -7.41
N THR A 210 -1.46 -30.85 -8.34
CA THR A 210 -2.43 -30.63 -9.43
C THR A 210 -3.83 -30.27 -8.92
N GLU A 211 -3.96 -29.83 -7.67
CA GLU A 211 -5.24 -29.42 -7.11
C GLU A 211 -5.68 -28.10 -7.74
N PRO A 212 -6.95 -27.99 -8.19
CA PRO A 212 -7.47 -26.78 -8.79
C PRO A 212 -7.34 -25.62 -7.80
N ARG A 213 -6.46 -24.67 -8.11
CA ARG A 213 -6.38 -23.40 -7.39
C ARG A 213 -7.45 -22.46 -7.95
N PRO A 214 -8.16 -21.72 -7.09
CA PRO A 214 -8.88 -20.56 -7.58
C PRO A 214 -7.88 -19.59 -8.20
N GLU A 215 -8.04 -19.30 -9.48
CA GLU A 215 -7.38 -18.18 -10.15
C GLU A 215 -8.10 -16.87 -9.82
N THR A 216 -7.42 -15.76 -10.06
CA THR A 216 -8.01 -14.43 -9.83
C THR A 216 -8.33 -13.81 -11.18
N VAL A 217 -9.60 -13.48 -11.41
CA VAL A 217 -10.04 -12.74 -12.60
C VAL A 217 -10.79 -11.50 -12.12
N PHE A 218 -10.26 -10.31 -12.41
CA PHE A 218 -10.86 -9.00 -12.06
C PHE A 218 -11.32 -8.86 -10.59
N GLY A 219 -10.52 -9.33 -9.63
CA GLY A 219 -10.83 -9.20 -8.19
C GLY A 219 -11.75 -10.29 -7.62
N ASN A 220 -12.17 -11.26 -8.43
CA ASN A 220 -12.97 -12.41 -8.00
C ASN A 220 -12.14 -13.69 -7.92
N LEU A 221 -12.54 -14.59 -7.02
CA LEU A 221 -12.07 -15.98 -7.01
C LEU A 221 -12.77 -16.74 -8.14
N CYS A 222 -11.99 -17.25 -9.08
CA CYS A 222 -12.45 -18.02 -10.22
C CYS A 222 -11.92 -19.44 -10.14
N PHE A 223 -12.78 -20.45 -10.10
CA PHE A 223 -12.36 -21.84 -10.23
C PHE A 223 -12.47 -22.26 -11.69
N HIS A 224 -11.34 -22.64 -12.27
CA HIS A 224 -11.32 -23.23 -13.61
C HIS A 224 -11.56 -24.73 -13.51
N PHE A 225 -12.65 -25.18 -14.14
CA PHE A 225 -12.94 -26.59 -14.38
C PHE A 225 -12.78 -26.88 -15.87
N SER A 226 -12.59 -28.15 -16.21
CA SER A 226 -12.47 -28.58 -17.62
C SER A 226 -13.71 -28.27 -18.47
N ALA A 227 -14.88 -28.08 -17.83
CA ALA A 227 -16.14 -27.77 -18.48
C ALA A 227 -16.49 -26.26 -18.49
N GLY A 228 -15.70 -25.41 -17.82
CA GLY A 228 -15.99 -23.99 -17.67
C GLY A 228 -15.42 -23.40 -16.39
N SER A 229 -15.63 -22.10 -16.17
CA SER A 229 -15.19 -21.40 -14.95
C SER A 229 -16.36 -21.01 -14.05
N VAL A 230 -16.13 -20.97 -12.75
CA VAL A 230 -17.10 -20.49 -11.76
C VAL A 230 -16.48 -19.34 -10.97
N GLU A 231 -17.11 -18.17 -11.02
CA GLU A 231 -16.75 -17.02 -10.19
C GLU A 231 -17.57 -17.04 -8.88
N LEU A 232 -16.90 -16.89 -7.74
CA LEU A 232 -17.54 -16.94 -6.42
C LEU A 232 -18.19 -15.63 -5.96
N VAL A 233 -18.12 -14.58 -6.77
CA VAL A 233 -18.89 -13.34 -6.58
C VAL A 233 -19.51 -12.97 -7.93
N PRO A 234 -20.81 -12.62 -8.01
CA PRO A 234 -21.38 -12.16 -9.27
C PRO A 234 -20.69 -10.86 -9.69
N GLY A 235 -20.23 -10.79 -10.94
CA GLY A 235 -19.90 -9.51 -11.57
C GLY A 235 -21.06 -8.52 -11.38
N LEU A 236 -20.73 -7.29 -10.98
CA LEU A 236 -21.68 -6.18 -10.91
C LEU A 236 -22.41 -5.98 -12.24
#